data_AF-A0A9D2C647-F1
#
_entry.id   AF-A0A9D2C647-F1
#
_cell.length_a   1.000
_cell.length_b   1.000
_cell.length_c   1.000
_cell.angle_alpha   90.00
_cell.angle_beta   90.00
_cell.angle_gamma   90.00
#
_symmetry.space_group_name_H-M   'P 1'
#
loop_
_entity.id
_entity.type
_entity.pdbx_description
1 polymer ?
#
loop_
_entity_poly.entity_id
_entity_poly.type
_entity_poly.pdbx_seq_one_letter_code
_entity_poly.pdbx_strand_id
1 'polypeptide(L)'
;MTVSKGLCRKTDEEICRYTGELRTVFGFRKYADDRKQLDRFIAANQGHFNNVSKTAVNALAELTHSPRLREILTPQYQTKKGGFNMCKGLDGMIQEGVQKGLRDGLQKGILTGKQEMAVSLSAMGMSVEKIAKAAKVSEGIVRGWLSGSAG
;
A
#
# COMPACT_ATOMS: atom_id res chain seq x y z
N MET A 1 9.38 18.83 11.93
CA MET A 1 7.91 19.05 11.81
C MET A 1 7.49 20.47 11.40
N THR A 2 8.41 21.41 11.16
CA THR A 2 8.05 22.83 10.93
C THR A 2 7.77 23.19 9.46
N VAL A 3 8.33 22.44 8.50
CA VAL A 3 8.13 22.68 7.06
C VAL A 3 6.66 22.44 6.64
N SER A 4 6.02 21.44 7.22
CA SER A 4 4.65 21.03 6.85
C SER A 4 3.56 22.02 7.24
N LYS A 5 3.81 22.96 8.18
CA LYS A 5 2.83 23.96 8.64
C LYS A 5 2.76 25.20 7.73
N GLY A 6 3.86 25.59 7.08
CA GLY A 6 3.89 26.76 6.17
C GLY A 6 3.27 26.49 4.80
N LEU A 7 3.26 25.23 4.36
CA LEU A 7 2.72 24.80 3.06
C LEU A 7 1.17 24.65 3.06
N CYS A 8 0.54 24.69 4.24
CA CYS A 8 -0.90 24.45 4.45
C CYS A 8 -1.83 25.65 4.22
N ARG A 9 -1.31 26.83 3.85
CA ARG A 9 -2.08 28.08 3.87
C ARG A 9 -2.15 28.83 2.54
N LYS A 10 -1.79 28.19 1.41
CA LYS A 10 -1.84 28.86 0.11
C LYS A 10 -3.24 28.87 -0.49
N THR A 11 -3.74 30.03 -0.94
CA THR A 11 -5.02 30.11 -1.68
C THR A 11 -4.87 29.55 -3.10
N ASP A 12 -5.98 29.34 -3.81
CA ASP A 12 -5.93 28.84 -5.19
C ASP A 12 -5.27 29.85 -6.12
N GLU A 13 -5.50 31.14 -5.88
CA GLU A 13 -4.84 32.25 -6.56
C GLU A 13 -3.33 32.21 -6.33
N GLU A 14 -2.91 31.95 -5.09
CA GLU A 14 -1.49 31.85 -4.76
C GLU A 14 -0.80 30.66 -5.43
N ILE A 15 -1.50 29.53 -5.56
CA ILE A 15 -0.99 28.34 -6.24
C ILE A 15 -0.93 28.59 -7.75
N CYS A 16 -1.94 29.22 -8.34
CA CYS A 16 -2.00 29.55 -9.75
C CYS A 16 -0.90 30.52 -10.22
N ARG A 17 -0.28 31.28 -9.30
CA ARG A 17 0.90 32.11 -9.60
C ARG A 17 2.17 31.30 -9.87
N TYR A 18 2.23 30.04 -9.41
CA TYR A 18 3.34 29.14 -9.74
C TYR A 18 3.05 28.38 -11.03
N THR A 19 4.10 27.92 -11.72
CA THR A 19 4.00 27.08 -12.92
C THR A 19 4.79 25.78 -12.73
N GLY A 20 4.53 24.79 -13.59
CA GLY A 20 5.26 23.52 -13.61
C GLY A 20 5.24 22.76 -12.27
N GLU A 21 6.41 22.27 -11.86
CA GLU A 21 6.58 21.39 -10.69
C GLU A 21 6.21 22.07 -9.36
N LEU A 22 6.42 23.39 -9.22
CA LEU A 22 6.10 24.11 -7.98
C LEU A 22 4.58 24.24 -7.78
N ARG A 23 3.83 24.64 -8.81
CA ARG A 23 2.36 24.66 -8.78
C ARG A 23 1.82 23.30 -8.35
N THR A 24 2.43 22.28 -8.91
CA THR A 24 2.08 20.90 -8.75
C THR A 24 2.28 20.42 -7.30
N VAL A 25 3.44 20.69 -6.69
CA VAL A 25 3.73 20.37 -5.29
C VAL A 25 2.81 21.13 -4.33
N PHE A 26 2.58 22.42 -4.56
CA PHE A 26 1.70 23.21 -3.68
C PHE A 26 0.24 22.77 -3.78
N GLY A 27 -0.27 22.49 -4.99
CA GLY A 27 -1.62 21.97 -5.17
C GLY A 27 -1.82 20.60 -4.56
N PHE A 28 -0.87 19.68 -4.73
CA PHE A 28 -0.88 18.40 -4.02
C PHE A 28 -0.99 18.56 -2.51
N ARG A 29 -0.18 19.46 -1.93
CA ARG A 29 -0.23 19.69 -0.50
C ARG A 29 -1.57 20.26 -0.07
N LYS A 30 -2.09 21.25 -0.81
CA LYS A 30 -3.34 21.94 -0.47
C LYS A 30 -4.52 20.99 -0.44
N TYR A 31 -4.65 20.16 -1.46
CA TYR A 31 -5.80 19.27 -1.59
C TYR A 31 -5.57 17.89 -0.97
N ALA A 32 -4.45 17.65 -0.27
CA ALA A 32 -4.10 16.35 0.30
C ALA A 32 -5.22 15.71 1.14
N ASP A 33 -6.01 16.53 1.84
CA ASP A 33 -7.10 16.09 2.71
C ASP A 33 -8.49 16.11 2.03
N ASP A 34 -8.61 16.60 0.79
CA ASP A 34 -9.85 16.60 -0.02
C ASP A 34 -9.63 15.78 -1.29
N ARG A 35 -10.06 14.51 -1.23
CA ARG A 35 -9.92 13.56 -2.34
C ARG A 35 -10.51 14.08 -3.66
N LYS A 36 -11.69 14.71 -3.64
CA LYS A 36 -12.35 15.15 -4.89
C LYS A 36 -11.60 16.30 -5.53
N GLN A 37 -11.13 17.25 -4.74
CA GLN A 37 -10.32 18.36 -5.26
C GLN A 37 -8.95 17.90 -5.71
N LEU A 38 -8.35 16.96 -4.97
CA LEU A 38 -7.07 16.37 -5.32
C LEU A 38 -7.15 15.62 -6.65
N ASP A 39 -8.18 14.79 -6.84
CA ASP A 39 -8.40 14.05 -8.09
C ASP A 39 -8.53 15.00 -9.29
N ARG A 40 -9.30 16.08 -9.15
CA ARG A 40 -9.43 17.12 -10.19
C ARG A 40 -8.10 17.82 -10.46
N PHE A 41 -7.36 18.16 -9.41
CA PHE A 41 -6.06 18.83 -9.54
C PHE A 41 -5.04 17.94 -10.26
N ILE A 42 -4.95 16.67 -9.87
CA ILE A 42 -4.07 15.70 -10.53
C ILE A 42 -4.48 15.56 -12.00
N ALA A 43 -5.78 15.38 -12.29
CA ALA A 43 -6.29 15.27 -13.66
C ALA A 43 -5.90 16.48 -14.53
N ALA A 44 -6.01 17.70 -13.99
CA ALA A 44 -5.63 18.93 -14.69
C ALA A 44 -4.11 19.10 -14.88
N ASN A 45 -3.28 18.37 -14.13
CA ASN A 45 -1.82 18.52 -14.12
C ASN A 45 -1.06 17.23 -14.48
N GLN A 46 -1.73 16.22 -15.05
CA GLN A 46 -1.14 14.89 -15.33
C GLN A 46 0.15 14.95 -16.18
N GLY A 47 0.29 15.97 -17.03
CA GLY A 47 1.47 16.19 -17.87
C GLY A 47 2.78 16.32 -17.10
N HIS A 48 2.74 16.70 -15.82
CA HIS A 48 3.93 16.91 -14.99
C HIS A 48 4.41 15.65 -14.25
N PHE A 49 3.58 14.60 -14.16
CA PHE A 49 3.91 13.36 -13.42
C PHE A 49 4.23 12.18 -14.31
N ASN A 50 3.97 12.32 -15.61
CA ASN A 50 4.09 11.22 -16.55
C ASN A 50 5.55 10.96 -16.97
N ASN A 51 6.49 11.85 -16.68
CA ASN A 51 7.90 11.72 -17.05
C ASN A 51 8.85 12.43 -16.07
N VAL A 52 9.06 11.82 -14.91
CA VAL A 52 9.91 12.36 -13.83
C VAL A 52 11.32 11.76 -13.90
N SER A 53 12.35 12.59 -13.73
CA SER A 53 13.74 12.12 -13.81
C SER A 53 14.12 11.20 -12.63
N LYS A 54 15.10 10.30 -12.84
CA LYS A 54 15.64 9.45 -11.77
C LYS A 54 16.09 10.28 -10.54
N THR A 55 16.75 11.41 -10.78
CA THR A 55 17.21 12.32 -9.72
C THR A 55 16.05 12.86 -8.90
N ALA A 56 14.96 13.29 -9.55
CA ALA A 56 13.77 13.79 -8.87
C ALA A 56 13.09 12.69 -8.04
N VAL A 57 12.96 11.47 -8.57
CA VAL A 57 12.41 10.32 -7.81
C VAL A 57 13.27 10.01 -6.58
N ASN A 58 14.60 9.98 -6.74
CA ASN A 58 15.52 9.75 -5.62
C ASN A 58 15.44 10.84 -4.56
N ALA A 59 15.37 12.11 -4.97
CA ALA A 59 15.20 13.24 -4.05
C ALA A 59 13.87 13.13 -3.30
N LEU A 60 12.77 12.80 -3.99
CA LEU A 60 11.46 12.57 -3.36
C LEU A 60 11.51 11.42 -2.35
N ALA A 61 12.14 10.30 -2.67
CA ALA A 61 12.27 9.16 -1.75
C ALA A 61 13.02 9.55 -0.47
N GLU A 62 14.06 10.38 -0.59
CA GLU A 62 14.84 10.86 0.54
C GLU A 62 14.06 11.87 1.39
N LEU A 63 13.49 12.90 0.74
CA LEU A 63 12.77 13.98 1.41
C LEU A 63 11.49 13.53 2.10
N THR A 64 10.83 12.49 1.57
CA THR A 64 9.61 11.92 2.17
C THR A 64 9.90 10.73 3.08
N HIS A 65 11.18 10.39 3.32
CA HIS A 65 11.60 9.18 4.03
C HIS A 65 10.87 7.92 3.56
N SER A 66 10.59 7.85 2.25
CA SER A 66 9.82 6.78 1.62
C SER A 66 10.72 6.04 0.62
N PRO A 67 11.62 5.16 1.09
CA PRO A 67 12.56 4.46 0.22
C PRO A 67 11.85 3.59 -0.83
N ARG A 68 10.62 3.16 -0.55
CA ARG A 68 9.76 2.42 -1.47
C ARG A 68 9.47 3.15 -2.78
N LEU A 69 9.53 4.48 -2.83
CA LEU A 69 9.37 5.21 -4.10
C LEU A 69 10.44 4.83 -5.13
N ARG A 70 11.59 4.28 -4.70
CA ARG A 70 12.62 3.76 -5.59
C ARG A 70 12.17 2.49 -6.35
N GLU A 71 11.11 1.80 -5.92
CA GLU A 71 10.47 0.68 -6.64
C GLU A 71 9.90 1.14 -8.01
N ILE A 72 9.68 2.45 -8.20
CA ILE A 72 9.23 3.02 -9.49
C ILE A 72 10.38 3.06 -10.51
N LEU A 73 11.65 2.98 -10.07
CA LEU A 73 12.83 3.05 -10.94
C LEU A 73 13.11 1.72 -11.66
N THR A 74 12.09 1.15 -12.28
CA THR A 74 12.16 -0.11 -13.04
C THR A 74 11.81 0.14 -14.52
N PRO A 75 12.24 -0.76 -15.43
CA PRO A 75 11.89 -0.64 -16.85
C PRO A 75 10.38 -0.60 -17.11
N GLN A 76 9.57 -1.20 -16.24
CA GLN A 76 8.11 -1.22 -16.34
C GLN A 76 7.48 0.19 -16.35
N TYR A 77 8.07 1.13 -15.60
CA TYR A 77 7.55 2.50 -15.47
C TYR A 77 8.35 3.53 -16.26
N GLN A 78 9.42 3.11 -16.95
CA GLN A 78 10.24 4.00 -17.75
C GLN A 78 9.46 4.47 -18.99
N THR A 79 9.57 5.76 -19.31
CA THR A 79 8.90 6.34 -20.47
C THR A 79 9.84 6.41 -21.67
N LYS A 80 9.27 6.57 -22.86
CA LYS A 80 10.04 6.81 -24.10
C LYS A 80 10.90 8.08 -24.06
N LYS A 81 10.64 9.01 -23.13
CA LYS A 81 11.39 10.26 -22.95
C LYS A 81 12.52 10.12 -21.92
N GLY A 82 12.79 8.92 -21.41
CA GLY A 82 13.92 8.62 -20.52
C GLY A 82 13.67 8.84 -19.02
N GLY A 83 12.52 9.42 -18.63
CA GLY A 83 12.08 9.51 -17.24
C GLY A 83 11.14 8.37 -16.84
N PHE A 84 10.44 8.53 -15.73
CA PHE A 84 9.57 7.52 -15.12
C PHE A 84 8.15 8.07 -14.94
N ASN A 85 7.14 7.24 -15.19
CA ASN A 85 5.75 7.59 -14.98
C ASN A 85 5.36 7.33 -13.52
N MET A 86 5.30 8.39 -12.71
CA MET A 86 5.03 8.30 -11.28
C MET A 86 3.60 7.84 -10.98
N CYS A 87 2.61 8.26 -11.78
CA CYS A 87 1.23 7.83 -11.58
C CYS A 87 1.10 6.30 -11.72
N LYS A 88 1.63 5.74 -12.82
CA LYS A 88 1.63 4.28 -13.03
C LYS A 88 2.42 3.54 -11.95
N GLY A 89 3.55 4.10 -11.52
CA GLY A 89 4.35 3.54 -10.44
C GLY A 89 3.57 3.44 -9.13
N LEU A 90 2.93 4.53 -8.70
CA LEU A 90 2.12 4.57 -7.49
C LEU A 90 0.89 3.66 -7.59
N ASP A 91 0.20 3.64 -8.73
CA ASP A 91 -0.92 2.72 -8.96
C ASP A 91 -0.48 1.25 -8.82
N GLY A 92 0.69 0.90 -9.37
CA GLY A 92 1.28 -0.42 -9.23
C GLY A 92 1.56 -0.78 -7.77
N MET A 93 2.15 0.14 -7.00
CA MET A 93 2.41 -0.07 -5.57
C MET A 93 1.12 -0.25 -4.75
N ILE A 94 0.06 0.50 -5.07
CA ILE A 94 -1.26 0.36 -4.44
C ILE A 94 -1.85 -1.01 -4.77
N GLN A 95 -1.83 -1.40 -6.05
CA GLN A 95 -2.35 -2.70 -6.50
C GLN A 95 -1.60 -3.86 -5.84
N GLU A 96 -0.27 -3.79 -5.77
CA GLU A 96 0.54 -4.79 -5.07
C GLU A 96 0.14 -4.90 -3.60
N GLY A 97 -0.01 -3.75 -2.92
CA GLY A 97 -0.45 -3.68 -1.53
C GLY A 97 -1.83 -4.33 -1.32
N VAL A 98 -2.80 -4.03 -2.18
CA VAL A 98 -4.14 -4.64 -2.16
C VAL A 98 -4.05 -6.15 -2.36
N GLN A 99 -3.31 -6.61 -3.37
CA GLN A 99 -3.18 -8.03 -3.67
C GLN A 99 -2.48 -8.80 -2.55
N LYS A 100 -1.44 -8.22 -1.95
CA LYS A 100 -0.79 -8.80 -0.77
C LYS A 100 -1.76 -8.86 0.41
N GLY A 101 -2.48 -7.78 0.69
CA GLY A 101 -3.47 -7.74 1.77
C GLY A 101 -4.57 -8.80 1.61
N LEU A 102 -5.09 -8.98 0.40
CA LEU A 102 -6.09 -10.01 0.10
C LEU A 102 -5.54 -11.42 0.28
N ARG A 103 -4.33 -11.70 -0.21
CA ARG A 103 -3.68 -13.02 -0.02
C ARG A 103 -3.43 -13.33 1.45
N ASP A 104 -2.81 -12.39 2.16
CA ASP A 104 -2.48 -12.56 3.58
C ASP A 104 -3.76 -12.70 4.42
N GLY A 105 -4.79 -11.91 4.11
CA GLY A 105 -6.10 -11.97 4.76
C GLY A 105 -6.81 -13.31 4.54
N LEU A 106 -6.87 -13.78 3.29
CA LEU A 106 -7.47 -15.07 2.95
C LEU A 106 -6.74 -16.23 3.65
N GLN A 107 -5.40 -16.23 3.61
CA GLN A 107 -4.61 -17.28 4.25
C GLN A 107 -4.82 -17.31 5.76
N LYS A 108 -4.82 -16.14 6.41
CA LYS A 108 -5.11 -16.02 7.85
C LYS A 108 -6.53 -16.50 8.16
N GLY A 109 -7.53 -16.08 7.39
CA GLY A 109 -8.92 -16.50 7.58
C GLY A 109 -9.12 -18.01 7.46
N ILE A 110 -8.51 -18.64 6.44
CA ILE A 110 -8.53 -20.11 6.28
C ILE A 110 -7.86 -20.80 7.48
N LEU A 111 -6.74 -20.28 7.97
CA LEU A 111 -6.03 -20.87 9.10
C LEU A 111 -6.83 -20.75 10.40
N THR A 112 -7.40 -19.58 10.67
CA THR A 112 -8.27 -19.33 11.83
C THR A 112 -9.49 -20.26 11.79
N GLY A 113 -10.17 -20.37 10.64
CA GLY A 113 -11.32 -21.28 10.51
C GLY A 113 -10.93 -22.75 10.71
N LYS A 114 -9.76 -23.18 10.25
CA LYS A 114 -9.25 -24.54 10.51
C LYS A 114 -8.94 -24.76 12.00
N GLN A 115 -8.41 -23.76 12.69
CA GLN A 115 -8.14 -23.81 14.13
C GLN A 115 -9.43 -23.91 14.95
N GLU A 116 -10.42 -23.06 14.67
CA GLU A 116 -11.74 -23.09 15.35
C GLU A 116 -12.47 -24.43 15.12
N MET A 117 -12.41 -24.93 13.88
CA MET A 117 -12.90 -26.27 13.55
C MET A 117 -12.17 -27.33 14.36
N ALA A 118 -10.83 -27.29 14.44
CA ALA A 118 -10.04 -28.26 15.19
C ALA A 118 -10.41 -28.29 16.68
N VAL A 119 -10.59 -27.13 17.32
CA VAL A 119 -11.04 -27.02 18.71
C VAL A 119 -12.43 -27.65 18.88
N SER A 120 -13.38 -27.32 18.00
CA SER A 120 -14.74 -27.85 18.06
C SER A 120 -14.80 -29.37 17.88
N LEU A 121 -14.04 -29.90 16.90
CA LEU A 121 -13.96 -31.35 16.66
C LEU A 121 -13.30 -32.08 17.83
N SER A 122 -12.26 -31.49 18.45
CA SER A 122 -11.62 -32.04 19.64
C SER A 122 -12.59 -32.09 20.82
N ALA A 123 -13.40 -31.04 21.02
CA ALA A 123 -14.43 -31.01 22.06
C ALA A 123 -15.51 -32.09 21.84
N MET A 124 -15.78 -32.48 20.58
CA MET A 124 -16.64 -33.60 20.22
C MET A 124 -15.94 -34.98 20.30
N GLY A 125 -14.72 -35.04 20.83
CA GLY A 125 -13.98 -36.28 21.04
C GLY A 125 -13.28 -36.84 19.80
N MET A 126 -13.12 -36.05 18.73
CA MET A 126 -12.32 -36.49 17.57
C MET A 126 -10.83 -36.52 17.91
N SER A 127 -10.13 -37.55 17.42
CA SER A 127 -8.68 -37.67 17.60
C SER A 127 -7.91 -36.63 16.78
N VAL A 128 -6.72 -36.25 17.27
CA VAL A 128 -5.79 -35.32 16.61
C VAL A 128 -5.50 -35.75 15.16
N GLU A 129 -5.32 -37.04 14.92
CA GLU A 129 -5.08 -37.60 13.57
C GLU A 129 -6.23 -37.30 12.60
N LYS A 130 -7.48 -37.52 13.04
CA LYS A 130 -8.67 -37.27 12.21
C LYS A 130 -8.84 -35.78 11.95
N ILE A 131 -8.59 -34.94 12.95
CA ILE A 131 -8.65 -33.48 12.82
C ILE A 131 -7.57 -32.99 11.85
N ALA A 132 -6.33 -33.46 11.99
CA ALA A 132 -5.22 -33.11 11.11
C ALA A 132 -5.52 -33.49 9.65
N LYS A 133 -6.08 -34.68 9.44
CA LYS A 133 -6.55 -35.14 8.12
C LYS A 133 -7.65 -34.24 7.55
N ALA A 134 -8.65 -33.86 8.34
CA ALA A 134 -9.74 -32.98 7.90
C ALA A 134 -9.25 -31.56 7.57
N ALA A 135 -8.39 -31.00 8.41
CA ALA A 135 -7.80 -29.67 8.22
C ALA A 135 -6.67 -29.64 7.18
N LYS A 136 -6.20 -30.79 6.72
CA LYS A 136 -5.06 -30.95 5.80
C LYS A 136 -3.80 -30.24 6.31
N VAL A 137 -3.46 -30.49 7.58
CA VAL A 137 -2.26 -29.98 8.25
C VAL A 137 -1.58 -31.13 9.02
N SER A 138 -0.40 -30.91 9.58
CA SER A 138 0.25 -31.90 10.43
C SER A 138 -0.41 -31.99 11.81
N GLU A 139 -0.31 -33.15 12.45
CA GLU A 139 -0.76 -33.31 13.85
C GLU A 139 -0.06 -32.34 14.81
N GLY A 140 1.21 -32.01 14.56
CA GLY A 140 1.94 -31.05 15.38
C GLY A 140 1.29 -29.66 15.38
N ILE A 141 0.78 -29.22 14.22
CA ILE A 141 0.02 -27.96 14.11
C ILE A 141 -1.28 -28.05 14.91
N VAL A 142 -2.03 -29.15 14.77
CA VAL A 142 -3.27 -29.37 15.53
C VAL A 142 -3.00 -29.40 17.03
N ARG A 143 -1.96 -30.09 17.48
CA ARG A 143 -1.55 -30.12 18.91
C ARG A 143 -1.22 -28.71 19.40
N GLY A 144 -0.51 -27.92 18.59
CA GLY A 144 -0.23 -26.51 18.91
C GLY A 144 -1.49 -25.66 19.07
N TRP A 145 -2.48 -25.84 18.20
CA TRP A 145 -3.78 -25.16 18.31
C TRP A 145 -4.55 -25.56 19.58
N LEU A 146 -4.58 -26.85 19.90
CA LEU A 146 -5.31 -27.37 21.05
C LEU A 146 -4.60 -27.05 22.38
N SER A 147 -3.26 -27.01 22.40
CA SER A 147 -2.49 -26.65 23.59
C SER A 147 -2.63 -25.17 23.99
N GLY A 148 -3.01 -24.30 23.03
CA GLY A 148 -3.25 -22.87 23.29
C GLY A 148 -4.68 -22.53 23.72
N SER A 149 -5.58 -23.51 23.82
CA SER A 149 -6.99 -23.32 24.23
C SER A 149 -7.25 -23.60 25.72
N ALA A 150 -6.18 -23.84 26.50
CA ALA A 150 -6.24 -23.93 27.96
C ALA A 150 -5.84 -22.57 28.57
N GLY A 151 -6.81 -21.66 28.63
CA GLY A 151 -6.71 -20.34 29.27
C GLY A 151 -8.09 -19.80 29.57
#